data_AF-A0A6S7IFX5-F1
#
_entry.id   AF-A0A6S7IFX5-F1
#
_cell.length_a   1.000
_cell.length_b   1.000
_cell.length_c   1.000
_cell.angle_alpha   90.00
_cell.angle_beta   90.00
_cell.angle_gamma   90.00
#
_symmetry.space_group_name_H-M   'P 1'
#
loop_
_entity.id
_entity.type
_entity.pdbx_description
1 polymer ?
#
loop_
_entity_poly.entity_id
_entity_poly.type
_entity_poly.pdbx_seq_one_letter_code
_entity_poly.pdbx_strand_id
1 'polypeptide(L)'
;MPPKKKPAQLSQEAKSKISEIATSTTMLSIAAFEEILDKRLKTHTKELDNALVKKENSHLKLGNAQLNILAKEMADRISKLEEDQENINLYSRRDYLEFHGVPDTLDENTDELVKQIGDLMAVEVKPSDISTSHRLPSKRGVIPTIIDPYNY
;
A
#
# COMPACT_ATOMS: atom_id res chain seq x y z
N MET A 1 71.21 -47.96 -46.05
CA MET A 1 69.87 -48.59 -45.97
C MET A 1 69.48 -48.70 -44.50
N PRO A 2 68.41 -48.02 -44.04
CA PRO A 2 67.93 -48.20 -42.67
C PRO A 2 67.38 -49.63 -42.48
N PRO A 3 67.59 -50.28 -41.31
CA PRO A 3 67.18 -51.66 -41.08
C PRO A 3 65.65 -51.77 -41.04
N LYS A 4 65.08 -52.72 -41.80
CA LYS A 4 63.64 -53.04 -41.75
C LYS A 4 63.29 -53.61 -40.37
N LYS A 5 62.35 -52.97 -39.65
CA LYS A 5 61.83 -53.48 -38.36
C LYS A 5 61.30 -54.92 -38.53
N LYS A 6 61.55 -55.80 -37.55
CA LYS A 6 61.04 -57.18 -37.56
C LYS A 6 59.51 -57.20 -37.35
N PRO A 7 58.76 -58.12 -38.01
CA PRO A 7 57.29 -58.12 -38.01
C PRO A 7 56.63 -58.17 -36.62
N ALA A 8 57.28 -58.80 -35.63
CA ALA A 8 56.80 -58.83 -34.25
C ALA A 8 56.80 -57.45 -33.56
N GLN A 9 57.79 -56.59 -33.84
CA GLN A 9 57.86 -55.23 -33.28
C GLN A 9 56.80 -54.32 -33.90
N LEU A 10 56.55 -54.47 -35.21
CA LEU A 10 55.47 -53.78 -35.91
C LEU A 10 54.09 -54.16 -35.36
N SER A 11 53.87 -55.44 -35.03
CA SER A 11 52.62 -55.93 -34.45
C SER A 11 52.36 -55.40 -33.03
N GLN A 12 53.40 -55.33 -32.20
CA GLN A 12 53.28 -54.79 -30.83
C GLN A 12 53.03 -53.27 -30.83
N GLU A 13 53.71 -52.53 -31.71
CA GLU A 13 53.51 -51.08 -31.90
C GLU A 13 52.09 -50.78 -32.44
N ALA A 14 51.56 -51.62 -33.33
CA ALA A 14 50.19 -51.49 -33.82
C ALA A 14 49.15 -51.72 -32.70
N LYS A 15 49.36 -52.73 -31.83
CA LYS A 15 48.46 -53.00 -30.70
C LYS A 15 48.44 -51.88 -29.67
N SER A 16 49.59 -51.28 -29.36
CA SER A 16 49.64 -50.15 -28.41
C SER A 16 48.91 -48.93 -28.97
N LYS A 17 49.12 -48.60 -30.25
CA LYS A 17 48.42 -47.49 -30.94
C LYS A 17 46.92 -47.72 -31.01
N ILE A 18 46.47 -48.95 -31.29
CA ILE A 18 45.03 -49.29 -31.28
C ILE A 18 44.44 -49.11 -29.88
N SER A 19 45.18 -49.50 -28.83
CA SER A 19 44.76 -49.28 -27.44
C SER A 19 44.66 -47.80 -27.08
N GLU A 20 45.62 -46.97 -27.49
CA GLU A 20 45.60 -45.51 -27.27
C GLU A 20 44.47 -44.83 -28.05
N ILE A 21 44.21 -45.25 -29.28
CA ILE A 21 43.10 -44.75 -30.08
C ILE A 21 41.76 -45.13 -29.42
N ALA A 22 41.64 -46.35 -28.91
CA ALA A 22 40.44 -46.79 -28.20
C ALA A 22 40.20 -45.95 -26.93
N THR A 23 41.22 -45.73 -26.10
CA THR A 23 41.09 -44.90 -24.87
C THR A 23 40.79 -43.44 -25.19
N SER A 24 41.42 -42.87 -26.21
CA SER A 24 41.14 -41.50 -26.67
C SER A 24 39.70 -41.36 -27.20
N THR A 25 39.21 -42.35 -27.95
CA THR A 25 37.84 -42.39 -28.47
C THR A 25 36.81 -42.50 -27.33
N THR A 26 37.09 -43.31 -26.30
CA THR A 26 36.20 -43.39 -25.12
C THR A 26 36.16 -42.08 -24.35
N MET A 27 37.29 -41.41 -24.15
CA MET A 27 37.34 -40.12 -23.46
C MET A 27 36.56 -39.03 -24.19
N LEU A 28 36.66 -38.99 -25.52
CA LEU A 28 35.86 -38.07 -26.36
C LEU A 28 34.36 -38.33 -26.22
N SER A 29 33.93 -39.59 -26.15
CA SER A 29 32.52 -39.94 -25.97
C SER A 29 31.96 -39.53 -24.60
N ILE A 30 32.78 -39.62 -23.55
CA ILE A 30 32.41 -39.22 -22.18
C ILE A 30 32.30 -37.70 -22.11
N ALA A 31 33.28 -36.97 -22.65
CA ALA A 31 33.27 -35.51 -22.66
C ALA A 31 32.03 -34.94 -23.41
N ALA A 32 31.66 -35.56 -24.52
CA ALA A 32 30.44 -35.19 -25.26
C ALA A 32 29.16 -35.43 -24.43
N PHE A 33 29.13 -36.49 -23.63
CA PHE A 33 28.00 -36.81 -22.76
C PHE A 33 27.89 -35.84 -21.57
N GLU A 34 29.02 -35.49 -20.94
CA GLU A 34 29.07 -34.49 -19.87
C GLU A 34 28.55 -33.12 -20.33
N GLU A 35 28.92 -32.69 -21.54
CA GLU A 35 28.43 -31.43 -22.11
C GLU A 35 26.90 -31.43 -22.30
N ILE A 36 26.33 -32.56 -22.72
CA ILE A 36 24.88 -32.73 -22.88
C ILE A 36 24.18 -32.69 -21.51
N LEU A 37 24.76 -33.33 -20.50
CA LEU A 37 24.21 -33.30 -19.13
C LEU A 37 24.19 -31.88 -18.57
N ASP A 38 25.29 -31.13 -18.70
CA ASP A 38 25.38 -29.75 -18.25
C ASP A 38 24.36 -28.84 -18.93
N LYS A 39 24.16 -29.02 -20.24
CA LYS A 39 23.14 -28.29 -20.99
C LYS A 39 21.74 -28.60 -20.46
N ARG A 40 21.40 -29.87 -20.24
CA ARG A 40 20.09 -30.27 -19.69
C ARG A 40 19.87 -29.77 -18.26
N LEU A 41 20.89 -29.87 -17.41
CA LEU A 41 20.85 -29.36 -16.04
C LEU A 41 20.53 -27.87 -16.04
N LYS A 42 21.25 -27.08 -16.85
CA LYS A 42 21.02 -25.63 -16.98
C LYS A 42 19.63 -25.29 -17.53
N THR A 43 19.10 -26.10 -18.45
CA THR A 43 17.74 -25.89 -18.97
C THR A 43 16.69 -26.15 -17.89
N HIS A 44 16.79 -27.28 -17.19
CA HIS A 44 15.81 -27.62 -16.16
C HIS A 44 15.86 -26.68 -14.96
N THR A 45 17.03 -26.20 -14.54
CA THR A 45 17.11 -25.19 -13.46
C THR A 45 16.38 -23.91 -13.86
N LYS A 46 16.61 -23.41 -15.08
CA LYS A 46 15.90 -22.23 -15.61
C LYS A 46 14.39 -22.44 -15.71
N GLU A 47 13.94 -23.62 -16.14
CA GLU A 47 12.51 -23.94 -16.21
C GLU A 47 11.87 -23.93 -14.82
N LEU A 48 12.57 -24.48 -13.83
CA LEU A 48 12.12 -24.55 -12.45
C LEU A 48 12.05 -23.16 -11.80
N ASP A 49 13.07 -22.32 -12.02
CA ASP A 49 13.07 -20.91 -11.59
C ASP A 49 11.92 -20.12 -12.23
N ASN A 50 11.70 -20.29 -13.54
CA ASN A 50 10.61 -19.62 -14.24
C ASN A 50 9.23 -20.05 -13.72
N ALA A 51 9.07 -21.33 -13.37
CA ALA A 51 7.83 -21.84 -12.81
C ALA A 51 7.56 -21.25 -11.42
N LEU A 52 8.58 -21.14 -10.56
CA LEU A 52 8.49 -20.50 -9.25
C LEU A 52 8.12 -19.02 -9.37
N VAL A 53 8.85 -18.27 -10.20
CA VAL A 53 8.59 -16.84 -10.43
C VAL A 53 7.18 -16.61 -10.98
N LYS A 54 6.68 -17.48 -11.87
CA LYS A 54 5.30 -17.39 -12.37
C LYS A 54 4.27 -17.62 -11.27
N LYS A 55 4.51 -18.59 -10.39
CA LYS A 55 3.62 -18.91 -9.27
C LYS A 55 3.59 -17.78 -8.24
N GLU A 56 4.73 -17.20 -7.90
CA GLU A 56 4.78 -16.05 -6.98
C GLU A 56 4.11 -14.83 -7.61
N ASN A 57 4.35 -14.55 -8.89
CA ASN A 57 3.70 -13.44 -9.58
C ASN A 57 2.17 -13.60 -9.65
N SER A 58 1.66 -14.81 -9.88
CA SER A 58 0.21 -15.03 -9.88
C SER A 58 -0.39 -14.82 -8.49
N HIS A 59 0.29 -15.29 -7.44
CA HIS A 59 -0.12 -15.08 -6.06
C HIS A 59 -0.10 -13.60 -5.65
N LEU A 60 0.97 -12.86 -6.01
CA LEU A 60 1.08 -11.43 -5.74
C LEU A 60 0.01 -10.62 -6.49
N LYS A 61 -0.29 -10.98 -7.74
CA LYS A 61 -1.37 -10.34 -8.50
C LYS A 61 -2.74 -10.55 -7.84
N LEU A 62 -3.00 -11.76 -7.33
CA LEU A 62 -4.23 -12.07 -6.62
C LEU A 62 -4.34 -11.25 -5.33
N GLY A 63 -3.27 -11.21 -4.53
CA GLY A 63 -3.23 -10.42 -3.29
C GLY A 63 -3.43 -8.92 -3.55
N ASN A 64 -2.76 -8.37 -4.58
CA ASN A 64 -2.95 -6.97 -4.97
C ASN A 64 -4.38 -6.66 -5.42
N ALA A 65 -5.02 -7.57 -6.16
CA ALA A 65 -6.41 -7.40 -6.55
C ALA A 65 -7.35 -7.37 -5.33
N GLN A 66 -7.14 -8.27 -4.36
CA GLN A 66 -7.91 -8.29 -3.12
C GLN A 66 -7.69 -7.03 -2.28
N LEU A 67 -6.45 -6.57 -2.13
CA LEU A 67 -6.13 -5.34 -1.42
C LEU A 67 -6.78 -4.12 -2.07
N ASN A 68 -6.80 -4.04 -3.40
CA ASN A 68 -7.45 -2.95 -4.12
C ASN A 68 -8.97 -2.94 -3.91
N ILE A 69 -9.61 -4.11 -3.89
CA ILE A 69 -11.05 -4.22 -3.59
C ILE A 69 -11.32 -3.70 -2.17
N LEU A 70 -10.56 -4.20 -1.18
CA LEU A 70 -10.72 -3.79 0.22
C LEU A 70 -10.46 -2.29 0.41
N ALA A 71 -9.43 -1.74 -0.22
CA ALA A 71 -9.12 -0.32 -0.16
C ALA A 71 -10.26 0.54 -0.72
N LYS A 72 -10.88 0.10 -1.81
CA LYS A 72 -12.05 0.78 -2.39
C LYS A 72 -13.26 0.71 -1.46
N GLU A 73 -13.57 -0.46 -0.91
CA GLU A 73 -14.66 -0.62 0.06
C GLU A 73 -14.46 0.24 1.31
N MET A 74 -13.22 0.35 1.81
CA MET A 74 -12.89 1.23 2.93
C MET A 74 -13.09 2.70 2.56
N ALA A 75 -12.64 3.13 1.37
CA ALA A 75 -12.84 4.50 0.90
C ALA A 75 -14.33 4.85 0.77
N ASP A 76 -15.14 3.96 0.20
CA ASP A 76 -16.59 4.15 0.07
C ASP A 76 -17.27 4.25 1.45
N ARG A 77 -16.83 3.43 2.43
CA ARG A 77 -17.34 3.50 3.81
C ARG A 77 -16.95 4.79 4.52
N ILE A 78 -15.72 5.27 4.33
CA ILE A 78 -15.27 6.55 4.89
C ILE A 78 -16.13 7.69 4.32
N SER A 79 -16.27 7.74 3.00
CA SER A 79 -17.07 8.78 2.34
C SER A 79 -18.51 8.80 2.83
N LYS A 80 -19.13 7.62 3.02
CA LYS A 80 -20.49 7.54 3.56
C LYS A 80 -20.57 8.01 5.01
N LEU A 81 -19.61 7.64 5.85
CA LEU A 81 -19.57 8.07 7.25
C LEU A 81 -19.36 9.59 7.35
N GLU A 82 -18.56 10.18 6.48
CA GLU A 82 -18.37 11.63 6.40
C GLU A 82 -19.68 12.34 6.00
N GLU A 83 -20.41 11.81 5.02
CA GLU A 83 -21.72 12.33 4.62
C GLU A 83 -22.77 12.20 5.75
N ASP A 84 -22.84 11.05 6.41
CA ASP A 84 -23.73 10.82 7.54
C ASP A 84 -23.41 11.77 8.70
N GLN A 85 -22.11 11.99 8.99
CA GLN A 85 -21.67 12.92 10.03
C GLN A 85 -22.03 14.36 9.69
N GLU A 86 -21.84 14.78 8.43
CA GLU A 86 -22.21 16.12 8.00
C GLU A 86 -23.72 16.32 8.08
N ASN A 87 -24.51 15.33 7.65
CA ASN A 87 -25.96 15.36 7.79
C ASN A 87 -26.37 15.53 9.26
N ILE A 88 -25.80 14.75 10.19
CA ILE A 88 -26.07 14.90 11.62
C ILE A 88 -25.68 16.30 12.11
N ASN A 89 -24.51 16.80 11.73
CA ASN A 89 -24.06 18.14 12.11
C ASN A 89 -25.00 19.23 11.59
N LEU A 90 -25.53 19.09 10.37
CA LEU A 90 -26.50 20.02 9.80
C LEU A 90 -27.79 20.06 10.63
N TYR A 91 -28.28 18.92 11.09
CA TYR A 91 -29.45 18.87 11.97
C TYR A 91 -29.17 19.48 13.35
N SER A 92 -27.98 19.25 13.90
CA SER A 92 -27.57 19.89 15.16
C SER A 92 -27.39 21.41 15.02
N ARG A 93 -26.87 21.87 13.87
CA ARG A 93 -26.60 23.30 13.61
C ARG A 93 -27.81 24.12 13.22
N ARG A 94 -28.88 23.49 12.75
CA ARG A 94 -30.12 24.19 12.40
C ARG A 94 -30.65 25.04 13.57
N ASP A 95 -30.45 24.57 14.79
CA ASP A 95 -30.99 25.19 15.99
C ASP A 95 -29.90 25.98 16.78
N TYR A 96 -28.70 26.17 16.20
CA TYR A 96 -27.67 27.06 16.75
C TYR A 96 -27.74 28.45 16.11
N LEU A 97 -27.66 29.49 16.94
CA LEU A 97 -27.39 30.86 16.50
C LEU A 97 -25.93 31.21 16.74
N GLU A 98 -25.28 31.81 15.74
CA GLU A 98 -23.90 32.29 15.82
C GLU A 98 -23.87 33.82 15.84
N PHE A 99 -23.31 34.39 16.89
CA PHE A 99 -23.10 35.84 17.03
C PHE A 99 -21.63 36.18 16.79
N HIS A 100 -21.37 36.91 15.71
CA HIS A 100 -20.01 37.32 15.32
C HIS A 100 -19.74 38.79 15.67
N GLY A 101 -18.48 39.11 15.96
CA GLY A 101 -18.03 40.48 16.17
C GLY A 101 -18.40 41.08 17.53
N VAL A 102 -18.94 40.28 18.45
CA VAL A 102 -19.21 40.66 19.85
C VAL A 102 -17.87 40.68 20.60
N PRO A 103 -17.33 41.84 21.02
CA PRO A 103 -16.05 41.90 21.72
C PRO A 103 -16.03 40.99 22.95
N ASP A 104 -14.89 40.37 23.24
CA ASP A 104 -14.71 39.53 24.42
C ASP A 104 -14.30 40.37 25.63
N THR A 105 -14.90 40.07 26.78
CA THR A 105 -14.53 40.69 28.05
C THR A 105 -14.20 39.63 29.10
N LEU A 106 -13.30 39.95 30.03
CA LEU A 106 -13.04 39.10 31.18
C LEU A 106 -14.33 38.91 32.00
N ASP A 107 -14.60 37.67 32.38
CA ASP A 107 -15.77 37.26 33.18
C ASP A 107 -17.12 37.60 32.52
N GLU A 108 -17.20 37.57 31.19
CA GLU A 108 -18.46 37.78 30.47
C GLU A 108 -19.51 36.70 30.78
N ASN A 109 -20.77 37.13 30.88
CA ASN A 109 -21.92 36.23 30.88
C ASN A 109 -22.50 36.17 29.46
N THR A 110 -22.26 35.06 28.77
CA THR A 110 -22.71 34.89 27.38
C THR A 110 -24.24 34.86 27.26
N ASP A 111 -24.98 34.40 28.26
CA ASP A 111 -26.45 34.40 28.23
C ASP A 111 -27.01 35.83 28.29
N GLU A 112 -26.36 36.71 29.05
CA GLU A 112 -26.73 38.12 29.12
C GLU A 112 -26.41 38.84 27.81
N LEU A 113 -25.26 38.54 27.19
CA LEU A 113 -24.90 39.09 25.89
C LEU A 113 -25.91 38.70 24.80
N VAL A 114 -26.34 37.44 24.75
CA VAL A 114 -27.36 36.97 23.82
C VAL A 114 -28.67 37.76 23.99
N LYS A 115 -29.12 37.96 25.23
CA LYS A 115 -30.33 38.75 25.52
C LYS A 115 -30.18 40.21 25.10
N GLN A 116 -29.04 40.84 25.40
CA GLN A 116 -28.76 42.21 24.98
C GLN A 116 -28.77 42.35 23.45
N ILE A 117 -28.24 41.37 22.72
CA ILE A 117 -28.28 41.34 21.25
C ILE A 117 -29.72 41.17 20.75
N GLY A 118 -30.52 40.30 21.37
CA GLY A 118 -31.95 40.16 21.08
C GLY A 118 -32.70 41.48 21.25
N ASP A 119 -32.49 42.17 22.38
CA ASP A 119 -33.09 43.46 22.68
C ASP A 119 -32.73 44.52 21.62
N LEU A 120 -31.46 44.56 21.17
CA LEU A 120 -31.01 45.45 20.09
C LEU A 120 -31.70 45.14 18.76
N MET A 121 -32.09 43.90 18.53
CA MET A 121 -32.84 43.45 17.35
C MET A 121 -34.36 43.55 17.53
N ALA A 122 -34.84 44.08 18.67
CA ALA A 122 -36.25 44.12 19.06
C ALA A 122 -36.91 42.73 19.13
N VAL A 123 -36.14 41.72 19.53
CA VAL A 123 -36.60 40.34 19.79
C VAL A 123 -36.46 40.04 21.28
N GLU A 124 -37.57 39.71 21.95
CA GLU A 124 -37.53 39.28 23.34
C GLU A 124 -36.92 37.88 23.44
N VAL A 125 -35.79 37.74 24.13
CA VAL A 125 -35.13 36.45 24.40
C VAL A 125 -35.23 36.14 25.89
N LYS A 126 -35.91 35.05 26.23
CA LYS A 126 -36.07 34.60 27.62
C LYS A 126 -34.94 33.67 28.01
N PRO A 127 -34.61 33.56 29.32
CA PRO A 127 -33.64 32.57 29.79
C PRO A 127 -33.99 31.12 29.42
N SER A 128 -35.27 30.79 29.23
CA SER A 128 -35.74 29.47 28.80
C SER A 128 -35.41 29.14 27.35
N ASP A 129 -35.20 30.17 26.53
CA ASP A 129 -35.01 30.03 25.09
C ASP A 129 -33.54 29.69 24.77
N ILE A 130 -32.64 30.02 25.71
CA ILE A 130 -31.20 29.74 25.67
C ILE A 130 -30.95 28.38 26.33
N SER A 131 -30.57 27.36 25.57
CA SER A 131 -30.20 26.06 26.15
C SER A 131 -28.81 26.10 26.77
N THR A 132 -27.86 26.75 26.10
CA THR A 132 -26.46 26.89 26.52
C THR A 132 -25.87 28.02 25.69
N SER A 133 -25.08 28.91 26.26
CA SER A 133 -24.29 29.85 25.45
C SER A 133 -22.82 29.76 25.80
N HIS A 134 -21.94 29.86 24.79
CA HIS A 134 -20.50 29.85 25.00
C HIS A 134 -19.73 30.41 23.81
N ARG A 135 -18.49 30.85 24.06
CA ARG A 135 -17.54 31.23 23.01
C ARG A 135 -16.93 30.01 22.34
N LEU A 136 -16.81 30.06 21.01
CA LEU A 136 -15.99 29.12 20.27
C LEU A 136 -14.50 29.44 20.42
N PRO A 137 -13.62 28.43 20.47
CA PRO A 137 -12.18 28.67 20.42
C PRO A 137 -11.78 29.43 19.16
N SER A 138 -11.05 30.55 19.31
CA SER A 138 -10.54 31.34 18.19
C SER A 138 -9.02 31.49 18.23
N LYS A 139 -8.44 31.89 17.09
CA LYS A 139 -7.02 32.27 17.02
C LYS A 139 -6.82 33.62 17.72
N ARG A 140 -5.62 33.84 18.28
CA ARG A 140 -5.26 35.11 18.93
C ARG A 140 -5.48 36.29 18.00
N GLY A 141 -6.18 37.32 18.48
CA GLY A 141 -6.53 38.51 17.70
C GLY A 141 -7.79 38.39 16.84
N VAL A 142 -8.48 37.24 16.88
CA VAL A 142 -9.81 37.07 16.28
C VAL A 142 -10.84 37.00 17.40
N ILE A 143 -11.83 37.89 17.35
CA ILE A 143 -12.94 37.90 18.30
C ILE A 143 -13.71 36.57 18.16
N PRO A 144 -13.82 35.74 19.20
CA PRO A 144 -14.49 34.45 19.12
C PRO A 144 -16.01 34.59 18.96
N THR A 145 -16.63 33.72 18.17
CA THR A 145 -18.09 33.65 17.98
C THR A 145 -18.78 33.13 19.24
N ILE A 146 -19.96 33.65 19.58
CA ILE A 146 -20.85 33.04 20.58
C ILE A 146 -21.82 32.09 19.88
N ILE A 147 -21.92 30.85 20.35
CA ILE A 147 -22.97 29.89 19.96
C ILE A 147 -24.06 29.87 21.02
N ASP A 148 -25.32 29.93 20.59
CA ASP A 148 -26.52 29.69 21.40
C ASP A 148 -27.43 28.62 20.75
N PRO A 149 -27.47 27.39 21.28
CA PRO A 149 -28.55 26.43 21.04
C PRO A 149 -29.90 26.94 21.54
N TYR A 150 -30.80 27.16 20.59
CA TYR A 150 -32.18 27.50 20.84
C TYR A 150 -32.97 26.27 21.30
N ASN A 151 -33.76 26.41 22.37
CA ASN A 151 -34.65 25.35 22.85
C ASN A 151 -36.08 25.58 22.34
N TYR A 152 -36.75 24.53 21.83
CA TYR A 152 -38.13 24.59 21.32
C TYR A 152 -39.19 24.53 22.44
#